data_AF-A0A843F755-F1
#
_entry.id   AF-A0A843F755-F1
#
_cell.length_a   1.000
_cell.length_b   1.000
_cell.length_c   1.000
_cell.angle_alpha   90.00
_cell.angle_beta   90.00
_cell.angle_gamma   90.00
#
_symmetry.space_group_name_H-M   'P 1'
#
loop_
_entity.id
_entity.type
_entity.pdbx_description
1 polymer ?
#
loop_
_entity_poly.entity_id
_entity_poly.type
_entity_poly.pdbx_seq_one_letter_code
_entity_poly.pdbx_strand_id
1 'polypeptide(L)' 'PEVIRSAAEDRRIHLLPAYAHEVASAFNQFYAAVPVLTSGESRDARITLVDCTRIVLRNVLNTMGLAAPEEM' A
#
# COMPACT_ATOMS: atom_id res chain seq x y z
N PRO A 1 -1.61 -10.74 2.38
CA PRO A 1 -1.18 -11.66 3.48
C PRO A 1 -0.12 -12.67 3.04
N GLU A 2 -0.24 -13.20 1.81
CA GLU A 2 0.67 -14.22 1.27
C GLU A 2 2.14 -13.81 1.29
N VAL A 3 2.48 -12.60 0.83
CA VAL A 3 3.87 -12.09 0.82
C VAL A 3 4.51 -12.13 2.22
N ILE A 4 3.77 -11.76 3.27
CA ILE A 4 4.28 -11.79 4.65
C ILE A 4 4.54 -13.24 5.08
N ARG A 5 3.65 -14.17 4.72
CA ARG A 5 3.80 -15.60 5.02
C ARG A 5 5.03 -16.16 4.30
N SER A 6 5.16 -15.94 3.00
CA SER A 6 6.31 -16.42 2.21
C SER A 6 7.62 -15.81 2.70
N ALA A 7 7.64 -14.52 3.05
CA ALA A 7 8.82 -13.88 3.60
C ALA A 7 9.27 -14.53 4.93
N ALA A 8 8.32 -14.92 5.78
CA ALA A 8 8.59 -15.58 7.06
C ALA A 8 9.03 -17.05 6.88
N GLU A 9 8.31 -17.82 6.07
CA GLU A 9 8.57 -19.25 5.83
C GLU A 9 9.93 -19.46 5.12
N ASP A 10 10.20 -18.67 4.08
CA ASP A 10 11.43 -18.80 3.28
C ASP A 10 12.61 -17.99 3.84
N ARG A 11 12.40 -17.23 4.92
CA ARG A 11 13.38 -16.28 5.49
C ARG A 11 13.88 -15.25 4.46
N ARG A 12 12.98 -14.80 3.58
CA ARG A 12 13.26 -13.86 2.49
C ARG A 12 12.75 -12.46 2.83
N ILE A 13 13.46 -11.77 3.74
CA ILE A 13 13.06 -10.44 4.22
C ILE A 13 12.94 -9.39 3.11
N HIS A 14 13.69 -9.54 2.01
CA HIS A 14 13.69 -8.62 0.88
C HIS A 14 12.35 -8.60 0.11
N LEU A 15 11.48 -9.59 0.31
CA LEU A 15 10.14 -9.61 -0.31
C LEU A 15 9.24 -8.50 0.25
N LEU A 16 9.41 -8.11 1.52
CA LEU A 16 8.62 -7.06 2.15
C LEU A 16 8.86 -5.67 1.52
N PRO A 17 10.10 -5.16 1.39
CA PRO A 17 10.34 -3.88 0.75
C PRO A 17 10.04 -3.91 -0.75
N ALA A 18 10.27 -5.04 -1.44
CA ALA A 18 9.89 -5.19 -2.84
C ALA A 18 8.38 -5.03 -3.03
N TYR A 19 7.58 -5.73 -2.21
CA TYR A 19 6.13 -5.62 -2.24
C TYR A 19 5.63 -4.22 -1.85
N ALA A 20 6.22 -3.60 -0.82
CA ALA A 20 5.89 -2.23 -0.45
C ALA A 20 6.12 -1.27 -1.63
N HIS A 21 7.25 -1.42 -2.32
CA HIS A 21 7.60 -0.61 -3.48
C HIS A 21 6.62 -0.82 -4.65
N GLU A 22 6.26 -2.06 -4.95
CA GLU A 22 5.28 -2.38 -6.00
C GLU A 22 3.90 -1.75 -5.72
N VAL A 23 3.39 -1.90 -4.48
CA VAL A 23 2.11 -1.30 -4.08
C VAL A 23 2.17 0.23 -4.14
N ALA A 24 3.24 0.84 -3.63
CA ALA A 24 3.43 2.29 -3.67
C ALA A 24 3.54 2.82 -5.11
N SER A 25 4.24 2.11 -5.99
CA SER A 25 4.38 2.47 -7.40
C SER A 25 3.04 2.41 -8.13
N ALA A 26 2.28 1.33 -7.93
CA ALA A 26 0.93 1.20 -8.50
C ALA A 26 -0.01 2.29 -7.98
N PHE A 27 0.06 2.62 -6.68
CA PHE A 27 -0.74 3.69 -6.09
C PHE A 27 -0.36 5.07 -6.61
N ASN A 28 0.92 5.36 -6.78
CA ASN A 28 1.39 6.63 -7.36
C ASN A 28 0.87 6.82 -8.80
N GLN A 29 0.87 5.75 -9.60
CA GLN A 29 0.29 5.78 -10.95
C GLN A 29 -1.23 6.01 -10.90
N PHE A 30 -1.94 5.32 -10.02
CA PHE A 30 -3.37 5.54 -9.79
C PHE A 30 -3.66 7.00 -9.40
N TYR A 31 -2.88 7.56 -8.46
CA TYR A 31 -3.04 8.93 -7.99
C TYR A 31 -2.83 9.96 -9.10
N ALA A 32 -1.86 9.74 -9.98
CA ALA A 32 -1.59 10.62 -11.12
C ALA A 32 -2.68 10.55 -12.20
N ALA A 33 -3.23 9.37 -12.46
CA ALA A 33 -4.16 9.14 -13.57
C ALA A 33 -5.63 9.33 -13.20
N VAL A 34 -6.01 9.14 -11.93
CA VAL A 34 -7.41 9.00 -11.52
C VAL A 34 -7.75 10.01 -10.42
N PRO A 35 -8.56 11.05 -10.72
CA PRO A 35 -9.04 11.97 -9.69
C PRO A 35 -9.88 11.24 -8.64
N VAL A 36 -9.59 11.41 -7.35
CA VAL A 36 -10.34 10.74 -6.28
C VAL A 36 -11.50 11.62 -5.78
N LEU A 37 -11.19 12.84 -5.36
CA LEU A 37 -12.16 13.72 -4.68
C LEU A 37 -13.26 14.25 -5.60
N THR A 38 -12.96 14.44 -6.88
CA THR A 38 -13.85 15.01 -7.89
C THR A 38 -14.53 13.96 -8.76
N SER A 39 -14.60 12.70 -8.30
CA SER A 39 -15.04 11.56 -9.12
C SER A 39 -16.53 11.21 -9.05
N GLY A 40 -17.36 12.10 -8.51
CA GLY A 40 -18.81 11.93 -8.47
C GLY A 40 -19.22 10.61 -7.82
N GLU A 41 -19.99 9.80 -8.54
CA GLU A 41 -20.50 8.50 -8.06
C GLU A 41 -19.40 7.48 -7.73
N SER A 42 -18.21 7.61 -8.33
CA SER A 42 -17.07 6.73 -8.04
C SER A 42 -16.27 7.13 -6.80
N ARG A 43 -16.61 8.25 -6.15
CA ARG A 43 -15.82 8.84 -5.06
C ARG A 43 -15.64 7.89 -3.89
N ASP A 44 -16.72 7.28 -3.41
CA ASP A 44 -16.66 6.44 -2.22
C ASP A 44 -15.87 5.16 -2.48
N ALA A 45 -16.00 4.58 -3.69
CA ALA A 45 -15.21 3.44 -4.13
C ALA A 45 -13.71 3.79 -4.20
N ARG A 46 -13.36 4.96 -4.74
CA ARG A 46 -11.96 5.41 -4.85
C ARG A 46 -11.36 5.77 -3.49
N ILE A 47 -12.12 6.39 -2.59
CA ILE A 47 -11.69 6.64 -1.20
C ILE A 47 -11.43 5.31 -0.48
N THR A 48 -12.31 4.32 -0.66
CA THR A 48 -12.13 2.98 -0.10
C THR A 48 -10.82 2.35 -0.61
N LEU A 49 -10.53 2.46 -1.91
CA LEU A 49 -9.26 1.97 -2.47
C LEU A 49 -8.03 2.66 -1.86
N VAL A 50 -8.09 3.98 -1.68
CA VAL A 50 -7.02 4.76 -1.02
C VAL A 50 -6.81 4.27 0.41
N ASP A 51 -7.88 4.08 1.19
CA ASP A 51 -7.78 3.63 2.57
C ASP A 51 -7.25 2.19 2.67
N CYS A 52 -7.71 1.28 1.81
CA CYS A 52 -7.16 -0.07 1.70
C CYS A 52 -5.66 -0.04 1.42
N THR A 53 -5.21 0.80 0.49
CA THR A 53 -3.79 0.93 0.14
C THR A 53 -2.97 1.48 1.30
N ARG A 54 -3.49 2.49 2.01
CA ARG A 54 -2.89 3.05 3.23
C ARG A 54 -2.72 1.97 4.31
N ILE A 55 -3.73 1.14 4.53
CA ILE A 55 -3.67 0.03 5.50
C ILE A 55 -2.60 -0.99 5.10
N VAL A 56 -2.55 -1.37 3.82
CA VAL A 56 -1.54 -2.32 3.31
C VAL A 56 -0.12 -1.79 3.52
N LEU A 57 0.16 -0.55 3.08
CA LEU A 57 1.48 0.07 3.22
C LEU A 57 1.89 0.17 4.69
N ARG A 58 0.98 0.62 5.57
CA ARG A 58 1.23 0.67 7.02
C ARG A 58 1.57 -0.71 7.58
N ASN A 59 0.83 -1.74 7.20
CA ASN A 59 1.08 -3.10 7.70
C ASN A 59 2.45 -3.62 7.24
N VAL A 60 2.84 -3.38 5.99
CA VAL A 60 4.14 -3.83 5.47
C VAL A 60 5.29 -3.07 6.14
N LEU A 61 5.18 -1.74 6.29
CA LEU A 61 6.18 -0.92 7.01
C LEU A 61 6.31 -1.33 8.48
N ASN A 62 5.19 -1.50 9.18
CA ASN A 62 5.18 -1.97 10.58
C ASN A 62 5.81 -3.35 10.72
N THR A 63 5.58 -4.25 9.76
CA THR A 63 6.20 -5.59 9.74
C THR A 63 7.73 -5.50 9.63
N MET A 64 8.24 -4.48 8.95
CA MET A 64 9.68 -4.20 8.84
C MET A 64 10.23 -3.40 10.04
N GLY A 65 9.41 -3.03 11.03
CA GLY A 65 9.81 -2.19 12.16
C GLY A 65 9.98 -0.71 11.79
N LEU A 66 9.38 -0.27 10.68
CA LEU A 66 9.42 1.11 10.23
C LEU A 66 8.15 1.86 10.62
N ALA A 67 8.30 3.15 10.93
CA ALA A 67 7.16 4.04 11.10
C ALA A 67 6.48 4.32 9.75
N ALA A 68 5.15 4.44 9.76
CA ALA A 68 4.36 4.88 8.61
C ALA A 68 3.79 6.28 8.92
N PRO A 69 4.47 7.37 8.52
CA PRO A 69 4.03 8.72 8.84
C PRO A 69 2.71 9.07 8.13
N GLU A 70 1.85 9.82 8.81
CA GLU A 70 0.59 10.31 8.23
C GLU A 70 0.79 11.57 7.37
N GLU A 71 1.89 12.29 7.61
CA GLU A 71 2.33 13.47 6.90
C GLU A 71 3.86 13.40 6.77
N MET A 72 4.39 13.71 5.58
CA MET A 72 5.84 13.71 5.31
C MET A 72 6.40 15.13 5.26
#